data_AF-A0A7L3CGC7-F1
#
_entry.id   AF-A0A7L3CGC7-F1
#
_cell.length_a   1.000
_cell.length_b   1.000
_cell.length_c   1.000
_cell.angle_alpha   90.00
_cell.angle_beta   90.00
_cell.angle_gamma   90.00
#
_symmetry.space_group_name_H-M   'P 1'
#
loop_
_entity.id
_entity.type
_entity.pdbx_description
1 polymer ?
#
loop_
_entity_poly.entity_id
_entity_poly.type
_entity_poly.pdbx_seq_one_letter_code
_entity_poly.pdbx_strand_id
1 'polypeptide(L)'
;DDTVYLFVVNHPHQKSTVELFKFVEDDNSLVHLKTVRHDLLTSVNDIVAMGPDSFYATNDHYFSDFILMFLEAFLGLTWSNVVYYSPKEVKEVAAGFYSANGINISPDRKYIYVADVFDHNVHVMEKHANWNLTHVKTLQLDTLVDNLSVDPHTGDIWIGCHPNGMKLFYEDPENVPASEVLRIQNILLEEPAVTRVYADNGSVLQGSSVASAYEGKLLIGTVFHRALYCEL
;
A
#
# COMPACT_ATOMS: atom_id res chain seq x y z
N ASP A 1 -12.14 -0.49 24.34
CA ASP A 1 -12.21 -1.96 24.27
C ASP A 1 -10.99 -2.39 23.47
N ASP A 2 -10.25 -3.39 23.92
CA ASP A 2 -9.02 -3.84 23.25
C ASP A 2 -9.33 -4.68 22.00
N THR A 3 -10.41 -4.33 21.31
CA THR A 3 -10.91 -5.03 20.13
C THR A 3 -10.01 -4.71 18.94
N VAL A 4 -9.45 -5.75 18.33
CA VAL A 4 -8.70 -5.63 17.07
C VAL A 4 -9.65 -5.84 15.89
N TYR A 5 -9.73 -4.84 15.02
CA TYR A 5 -10.43 -4.92 13.74
C TYR A 5 -9.43 -5.12 12.61
N LEU A 6 -9.74 -6.05 11.72
CA LEU A 6 -8.97 -6.31 10.52
C LEU A 6 -9.82 -5.96 9.29
N PHE A 7 -9.30 -5.07 8.47
CA PHE A 7 -9.88 -4.72 7.18
C PHE A 7 -9.08 -5.44 6.10
N VAL A 8 -9.78 -6.08 5.17
CA VAL A 8 -9.16 -6.89 4.12
C VAL A 8 -9.73 -6.49 2.77
N VAL A 9 -8.87 -6.02 1.87
CA VAL A 9 -9.24 -5.83 0.46
C VAL A 9 -9.50 -7.19 -0.16
N ASN A 10 -10.60 -7.32 -0.89
CA ASN A 10 -11.04 -8.59 -1.47
C ASN A 10 -11.61 -8.36 -2.88
N HIS A 11 -11.30 -9.27 -3.80
CA HIS A 11 -11.63 -9.16 -5.22
C HIS A 11 -12.57 -10.27 -5.76
N PRO A 12 -13.79 -10.44 -5.21
CA PRO A 12 -14.68 -11.51 -5.63
C PRO A 12 -15.22 -11.26 -7.05
N HIS A 13 -14.97 -12.19 -7.98
CA HIS A 13 -15.47 -12.13 -9.35
C HIS A 13 -15.13 -10.80 -10.07
N GLN A 14 -13.88 -10.33 -9.96
CA GLN A 14 -13.40 -9.07 -10.59
C GLN A 14 -14.09 -7.81 -10.08
N LYS A 15 -14.72 -7.85 -8.90
CA LYS A 15 -15.22 -6.66 -8.19
C LYS A 15 -14.31 -6.37 -7.01
N SER A 16 -14.19 -5.12 -6.60
CA SER A 16 -13.43 -4.75 -5.41
C SER A 16 -14.34 -4.50 -4.20
N THR A 17 -13.91 -5.00 -3.04
CA THR A 17 -14.64 -4.94 -1.78
C THR A 17 -13.66 -4.79 -0.63
N VAL A 18 -14.12 -4.25 0.51
CA VAL A 18 -13.35 -4.26 1.76
C VAL A 18 -14.15 -5.03 2.81
N GLU A 19 -13.58 -6.13 3.29
CA GLU A 19 -14.18 -7.01 4.29
C GLU A 19 -13.68 -6.61 5.68
N LEU A 20 -14.61 -6.33 6.59
CA LEU A 20 -14.32 -5.99 7.98
C LEU A 20 -14.50 -7.22 8.85
N PHE A 21 -13.45 -7.56 9.61
CA PHE A 21 -13.43 -8.64 10.58
C PHE A 21 -13.11 -8.12 11.97
N LYS A 22 -13.62 -8.81 12.99
CA LYS A 22 -13.12 -8.74 14.35
C LYS A 22 -12.18 -9.91 14.59
N PHE A 23 -10.98 -9.65 15.09
CA PHE A 23 -10.08 -10.70 15.56
C PHE A 23 -10.47 -11.13 16.98
N VAL A 24 -10.60 -12.45 17.17
CA VAL A 24 -10.88 -13.08 18.46
C VAL A 24 -9.65 -13.90 18.83
N GLU A 25 -8.83 -13.35 19.75
CA GLU A 25 -7.53 -13.88 20.12
C GLU A 25 -7.62 -15.29 20.74
N ASP A 26 -8.55 -15.50 21.68
CA ASP A 26 -8.74 -16.79 22.37
C ASP A 26 -9.03 -17.95 21.40
N ASP A 27 -9.73 -17.66 20.30
CA ASP A 27 -10.11 -18.65 19.28
C ASP A 27 -9.19 -18.62 18.06
N ASN A 28 -8.21 -17.70 18.01
CA ASN A 28 -7.41 -17.37 16.84
C ASN A 28 -8.24 -17.29 15.55
N SER A 29 -9.34 -16.55 15.60
CA SER A 29 -10.34 -16.50 14.52
C SER A 29 -10.68 -15.08 14.07
N LEU A 30 -11.12 -14.97 12.81
CA LEU A 30 -11.62 -13.73 12.23
C LEU A 30 -13.13 -13.84 12.04
N VAL A 31 -13.88 -13.07 12.82
CA VAL A 31 -15.35 -13.00 12.70
C VAL A 31 -15.70 -11.91 11.70
N HIS A 32 -16.24 -12.31 10.55
CA HIS A 32 -16.72 -11.35 9.55
C HIS A 32 -17.86 -10.51 10.12
N LEU A 33 -17.76 -9.19 9.96
CA LEU A 33 -18.74 -8.22 10.44
C LEU A 33 -19.50 -7.57 9.30
N LYS A 34 -18.79 -7.20 8.22
CA LYS A 34 -19.37 -6.38 7.15
C LYS A 34 -18.57 -6.52 5.87
N THR A 35 -19.27 -6.56 4.75
CA THR A 35 -18.69 -6.31 3.42
C THR A 35 -18.99 -4.87 3.00
N VAL A 36 -17.95 -4.09 2.71
CA VAL A 36 -18.05 -2.73 2.20
C VAL A 36 -17.89 -2.73 0.69
N ARG A 37 -18.83 -2.05 0.01
CA ARG A 37 -18.86 -1.80 -1.43
C ARG A 37 -19.31 -0.36 -1.65
N HIS A 38 -18.75 0.30 -2.64
CA HIS A 38 -19.16 1.65 -3.03
C HIS A 38 -18.73 1.93 -4.47
N ASP A 39 -19.47 2.80 -5.18
CA ASP A 39 -19.19 3.14 -6.58
C ASP A 39 -17.85 3.89 -6.78
N LEU A 40 -17.27 4.39 -5.69
CA LEU A 40 -15.94 5.03 -5.67
C LEU A 40 -14.81 4.05 -5.32
N LEU A 41 -15.13 2.82 -4.93
CA LEU A 41 -14.17 1.77 -4.57
C LEU A 41 -14.07 0.76 -5.71
N THR A 42 -13.64 1.21 -6.88
CA THR A 42 -13.71 0.47 -8.15
C THR A 42 -12.59 -0.56 -8.32
N SER A 43 -11.38 -0.25 -7.85
CA SER A 43 -10.18 -1.09 -7.98
C SER A 43 -9.29 -0.97 -6.75
N VAL A 44 -9.89 -1.21 -5.57
CA VAL A 44 -9.19 -1.03 -4.29
C VAL A 44 -7.92 -1.88 -4.23
N ASN A 45 -6.77 -1.28 -3.94
CA ASN A 45 -5.50 -1.99 -3.83
C ASN A 45 -5.11 -2.19 -2.35
N ASP A 46 -5.02 -1.11 -1.59
CA ASP A 46 -4.70 -1.12 -0.17
C ASP A 46 -5.57 -0.11 0.61
N ILE A 47 -5.65 -0.28 1.93
CA ILE A 47 -6.39 0.61 2.83
C ILE A 47 -5.60 0.92 4.10
N VAL A 48 -5.83 2.11 4.65
CA VAL A 48 -5.42 2.45 6.02
C VAL A 48 -6.63 2.79 6.88
N ALA A 49 -6.81 2.04 7.97
CA ALA A 49 -7.95 2.18 8.87
C ALA A 49 -7.90 3.48 9.68
N MET A 50 -9.01 4.22 9.66
CA MET A 50 -9.20 5.47 10.38
C MET A 50 -10.07 5.33 11.63
N GLY A 51 -10.74 4.19 11.79
CA GLY A 51 -11.58 3.84 12.91
C GLY A 51 -12.16 2.44 12.74
N PRO A 52 -13.20 2.06 13.52
CA PRO A 52 -13.82 0.73 13.46
C PRO A 52 -14.51 0.41 12.14
N ASP A 53 -14.90 1.42 11.34
CA ASP A 53 -15.61 1.25 10.07
C ASP A 53 -15.30 2.34 9.03
N SER A 54 -14.17 3.04 9.18
CA SER A 54 -13.70 4.08 8.26
C SER A 54 -12.25 3.86 7.86
N PHE A 55 -11.90 4.27 6.64
CA PHE A 55 -10.55 4.07 6.08
C PHE A 55 -10.30 5.02 4.90
N TYR A 56 -9.02 5.21 4.56
CA TYR A 56 -8.64 5.64 3.22
C TYR A 56 -8.32 4.40 2.39
N ALA A 57 -8.65 4.43 1.10
CA ALA A 57 -8.39 3.37 0.14
C ALA A 57 -7.74 3.95 -1.10
N THR A 58 -6.74 3.25 -1.64
CA THR A 58 -6.22 3.52 -2.98
C THR A 58 -7.01 2.71 -4.00
N ASN A 59 -7.41 3.32 -5.12
CA ASN A 59 -7.76 2.55 -6.30
C ASN A 59 -6.58 2.58 -7.26
N ASP A 60 -5.99 1.44 -7.58
CA ASP A 60 -4.78 1.37 -8.42
C ASP A 60 -5.03 1.64 -9.91
N HIS A 61 -6.29 1.55 -10.33
CA HIS A 61 -6.78 1.81 -11.68
C HIS A 61 -8.14 2.50 -11.64
N TYR A 62 -8.43 3.26 -12.68
CA TYR A 62 -9.77 3.76 -12.94
C TYR A 62 -10.69 2.66 -13.50
N PHE A 63 -10.18 1.86 -14.44
CA PHE A 63 -10.94 0.77 -15.04
C PHE A 63 -10.82 -0.54 -14.24
N SER A 64 -11.87 -1.36 -14.29
CA SER A 64 -11.86 -2.72 -13.71
C SER A 64 -11.71 -3.83 -14.76
N ASP A 65 -11.78 -3.51 -16.05
CA ASP A 65 -11.55 -4.45 -17.15
C ASP A 65 -10.05 -4.58 -17.44
N PHE A 66 -9.53 -5.81 -17.48
CA PHE A 66 -8.09 -6.06 -17.64
C PHE A 66 -7.46 -5.42 -18.89
N ILE A 67 -8.19 -5.36 -20.02
CA ILE A 67 -7.65 -4.77 -21.25
C ILE A 67 -7.56 -3.25 -21.08
N LEU A 68 -8.58 -2.65 -20.47
CA LEU A 68 -8.59 -1.22 -20.21
C LEU A 68 -7.57 -0.83 -19.13
N MET A 69 -7.37 -1.63 -18.09
CA MET A 69 -6.31 -1.44 -17.09
C MET A 69 -4.92 -1.48 -17.75
N PHE A 70 -4.67 -2.45 -18.63
CA PHE A 70 -3.42 -2.51 -19.39
C PHE A 70 -3.22 -1.27 -20.27
N LEU A 71 -4.26 -0.82 -20.97
CA LEU A 71 -4.19 0.39 -21.80
C LEU A 71 -4.00 1.66 -20.95
N GLU A 72 -4.63 1.75 -19.79
CA GLU A 72 -4.46 2.84 -18.82
C GLU A 72 -2.99 2.95 -18.39
N ALA A 73 -2.39 1.84 -17.96
CA ALA A 73 -0.99 1.77 -17.60
C ALA A 73 -0.06 2.06 -18.80
N PHE A 74 -0.30 1.41 -19.95
CA PHE A 74 0.54 1.56 -21.14
C PHE A 74 0.55 3.00 -21.70
N LEU A 75 -0.58 3.70 -21.63
CA LEU A 75 -0.73 5.08 -22.11
C LEU A 75 -0.24 6.12 -21.10
N GLY A 76 0.18 5.72 -19.89
CA GLY A 76 0.63 6.66 -18.88
C GLY A 76 -0.48 7.49 -18.26
N LEU A 77 -1.71 6.96 -18.18
CA LEU A 77 -2.85 7.71 -17.67
C LEU A 77 -2.80 7.74 -16.13
N THR A 78 -2.81 8.94 -15.56
CA THR A 78 -2.77 9.14 -14.11
C THR A 78 -4.17 9.25 -13.51
N TRP A 79 -5.01 8.23 -13.74
CA TRP A 79 -6.42 8.23 -13.31
C TRP A 79 -6.69 7.49 -12.01
N SER A 80 -5.65 6.92 -11.40
CA SER A 80 -5.71 6.35 -10.06
C SER A 80 -5.95 7.44 -9.00
N ASN A 81 -6.62 7.06 -7.90
CA ASN A 81 -7.08 7.97 -6.86
C ASN A 81 -7.05 7.36 -5.45
N VAL A 82 -7.33 8.22 -4.46
CA VAL A 82 -7.51 7.86 -3.06
C VAL A 82 -8.90 8.29 -2.62
N VAL A 83 -9.62 7.36 -1.98
CA VAL A 83 -10.99 7.55 -1.50
C VAL A 83 -11.02 7.43 0.02
N TYR A 84 -11.68 8.38 0.67
CA TYR A 84 -12.08 8.23 2.07
C TYR A 84 -13.44 7.56 2.14
N TYR A 85 -13.56 6.52 2.96
CA TYR A 85 -14.81 5.83 3.27
C TYR A 85 -15.16 5.97 4.75
N SER A 86 -16.44 6.25 4.99
CA SER A 86 -17.13 6.03 6.26
C SER A 86 -18.59 5.69 5.99
N PRO A 87 -19.36 5.17 6.96
CA PRO A 87 -20.79 4.94 6.77
C PRO A 87 -21.61 6.20 6.46
N LYS A 88 -21.09 7.39 6.77
CA LYS A 88 -21.80 8.68 6.64
C LYS A 88 -21.41 9.46 5.39
N GLU A 89 -20.19 9.26 4.92
CA GLU A 89 -19.60 10.03 3.82
C GLU A 89 -18.56 9.16 3.12
N VAL A 90 -18.62 9.13 1.79
CA VAL A 90 -17.60 8.54 0.93
C VAL A 90 -17.23 9.57 -0.14
N LYS A 91 -15.94 9.83 -0.31
CA LYS A 91 -15.47 10.85 -1.26
C LYS A 91 -14.07 10.56 -1.75
N GLU A 92 -13.79 10.95 -2.98
CA GLU A 92 -12.41 11.09 -3.46
C GLU A 92 -11.72 12.23 -2.69
N VAL A 93 -10.50 11.97 -2.22
CA VAL A 93 -9.71 12.92 -1.42
C VAL A 93 -8.35 13.25 -2.03
N ALA A 94 -7.89 12.48 -3.01
CA ALA A 94 -6.74 12.76 -3.86
C ALA A 94 -6.86 11.99 -5.17
N ALA A 95 -6.29 12.50 -6.25
CA ALA A 95 -6.28 11.88 -7.58
C ALA A 95 -5.03 12.31 -8.34
N GLY A 96 -4.81 11.73 -9.53
CA GLY A 96 -3.67 12.09 -10.37
C GLY A 96 -2.44 11.18 -10.14
N PHE A 97 -2.66 9.97 -9.63
CA PHE A 97 -1.60 8.97 -9.46
C PHE A 97 -1.49 8.10 -10.71
N TYR A 98 -0.28 7.65 -11.03
CA TYR A 98 -0.06 6.72 -12.13
C TYR A 98 -0.54 5.32 -11.75
N SER A 99 -0.24 4.86 -10.54
CA SER A 99 -0.91 3.71 -9.92
C SER A 99 -0.74 3.74 -8.40
N ALA A 100 -1.74 4.26 -7.70
CA ALA A 100 -1.76 4.31 -6.24
C ALA A 100 -1.93 2.91 -5.65
N ASN A 101 -0.98 2.49 -4.84
CA ASN A 101 -0.89 1.14 -4.28
C ASN A 101 -0.88 1.23 -2.75
N GLY A 102 0.27 1.05 -2.10
CA GLY A 102 0.38 1.09 -0.65
C GLY A 102 -0.08 2.41 -0.05
N ILE A 103 -0.82 2.35 1.06
CA ILE A 103 -1.27 3.54 1.78
C ILE A 103 -1.12 3.35 3.29
N ASN A 104 -0.54 4.34 3.96
CA ASN A 104 -0.39 4.28 5.42
C ASN A 104 -0.43 5.68 6.05
N ILE A 105 -0.33 5.74 7.39
CA ILE A 105 -0.50 6.97 8.16
C ILE A 105 0.65 7.17 9.14
N SER A 106 1.06 8.42 9.35
CA SER A 106 2.03 8.79 10.38
C SER A 106 1.53 8.44 11.79
N PRO A 107 2.43 8.18 12.77
CA PRO A 107 2.01 7.87 14.14
C PRO A 107 1.18 8.98 14.81
N ASP A 108 1.46 10.25 14.48
CA ASP A 108 0.69 11.41 14.97
C ASP A 108 -0.63 11.63 14.22
N ARG A 109 -0.93 10.77 13.24
CA ARG A 109 -2.12 10.76 12.39
C ARG A 109 -2.34 12.05 11.60
N LYS A 110 -1.28 12.81 11.30
CA LYS A 110 -1.37 14.04 10.49
C LYS A 110 -1.05 13.85 9.02
N TYR A 111 -0.31 12.81 8.66
CA TYR A 111 0.14 12.59 7.29
C TYR A 111 -0.29 11.22 6.79
N ILE A 112 -0.82 11.18 5.57
CA ILE A 112 -1.04 9.96 4.80
C ILE A 112 0.11 9.82 3.80
N TYR A 113 0.63 8.61 3.68
CA TYR A 113 1.64 8.23 2.70
C TYR A 113 0.97 7.37 1.64
N VAL A 114 1.22 7.67 0.36
CA VAL A 114 0.69 6.90 -0.78
C VAL A 114 1.84 6.54 -1.70
N ALA A 115 2.01 5.25 -1.98
CA ALA A 115 2.94 4.77 -2.98
C ALA A 115 2.30 4.86 -4.37
N ASP A 116 2.98 5.52 -5.30
CA ASP A 116 2.65 5.57 -6.71
C ASP A 116 3.64 4.71 -7.49
N VAL A 117 3.19 3.50 -7.85
CA VAL A 117 4.06 2.40 -8.32
C VAL A 117 4.82 2.80 -9.56
N PHE A 118 4.11 3.27 -10.60
CA PHE A 118 4.70 3.52 -11.91
C PHE A 118 5.41 4.87 -12.01
N ASP A 119 5.11 5.80 -11.10
CA ASP A 119 5.87 7.05 -10.98
C ASP A 119 7.05 6.92 -10.01
N HIS A 120 7.25 5.74 -9.41
CA HIS A 120 8.31 5.43 -8.44
C HIS A 120 8.33 6.42 -7.25
N ASN A 121 7.16 6.85 -6.79
CA ASN A 121 6.99 7.99 -5.90
C ASN A 121 6.29 7.62 -4.59
N VAL A 122 6.77 8.15 -3.47
CA VAL A 122 6.00 8.20 -2.21
C VAL A 122 5.47 9.61 -2.01
N HIS A 123 4.15 9.76 -2.06
CA HIS A 123 3.46 11.02 -1.82
C HIS A 123 3.17 11.18 -0.33
N VAL A 124 3.49 12.35 0.22
CA VAL A 124 3.14 12.77 1.56
C VAL A 124 1.98 13.76 1.48
N MET A 125 0.87 13.41 2.13
CA MET A 125 -0.37 14.16 2.10
C MET A 125 -0.75 14.58 3.52
N GLU A 126 -1.00 15.87 3.76
CA GLU A 126 -1.54 16.34 5.04
C GLU A 126 -3.02 15.98 5.16
N LYS A 127 -3.38 15.37 6.28
CA LYS A 127 -4.74 14.93 6.58
C LYS A 127 -5.48 15.94 7.45
N HIS A 128 -6.49 16.57 6.87
CA HIS A 128 -7.32 17.58 7.54
C HIS A 128 -8.36 16.96 8.48
N ALA A 129 -8.97 17.80 9.32
CA ALA A 129 -10.03 17.39 10.25
C ALA A 129 -11.33 16.95 9.54
N ASN A 130 -11.54 17.41 8.29
CA ASN A 130 -12.67 17.02 7.45
C ASN A 130 -12.37 15.79 6.56
N TRP A 131 -11.28 15.07 6.85
CA TRP A 131 -10.80 13.90 6.11
C TRP A 131 -10.24 14.16 4.72
N ASN A 132 -10.21 15.41 4.24
CA ASN A 132 -9.55 15.73 2.98
C ASN A 132 -8.02 15.60 3.12
N LEU A 133 -7.37 15.36 1.98
CA LEU A 133 -5.92 15.30 1.87
C LEU A 133 -5.42 16.48 1.02
N THR A 134 -4.27 17.05 1.40
CA THR A 134 -3.54 18.01 0.57
C THR A 134 -2.12 17.53 0.38
N HIS A 135 -1.62 17.56 -0.85
CA HIS A 135 -0.23 17.21 -1.15
C HIS A 135 0.73 18.16 -0.43
N VAL A 136 1.77 17.59 0.18
CA VAL A 136 2.83 18.31 0.89
C VAL A 136 4.16 18.11 0.18
N LYS A 137 4.48 16.86 -0.17
CA LYS A 137 5.78 16.47 -0.69
C LYS A 137 5.67 15.20 -1.51
N THR A 138 6.52 15.07 -2.52
CA THR A 138 6.79 13.80 -3.20
C THR A 138 8.24 13.41 -2.96
N LEU A 139 8.47 12.14 -2.62
CA LEU A 139 9.80 11.54 -2.56
C LEU A 139 9.95 10.59 -3.76
N GLN A 140 10.80 10.97 -4.70
CA GLN A 140 11.16 10.18 -5.87
C GLN A 140 12.19 9.12 -5.51
N LEU A 141 11.96 7.90 -5.96
CA LEU A 141 12.82 6.74 -5.80
C LEU A 141 13.12 6.13 -7.17
N ASP A 142 14.16 5.29 -7.24
CA ASP A 142 14.60 4.61 -8.47
C ASP A 142 14.07 3.16 -8.55
N THR A 143 12.89 2.91 -7.99
CA THR A 143 12.28 1.58 -7.87
C THR A 143 10.75 1.69 -7.84
N LEU A 144 10.06 0.65 -8.28
CA LEU A 144 8.60 0.62 -8.20
C LEU A 144 8.22 0.36 -6.74
N VAL A 145 7.57 1.35 -6.13
CA VAL A 145 7.19 1.36 -4.73
C VAL A 145 5.85 0.63 -4.54
N ASP A 146 5.78 -0.37 -3.68
CA ASP A 146 4.58 -1.19 -3.45
C ASP A 146 3.96 -0.83 -2.08
N ASN A 147 3.80 -1.77 -1.15
CA ASN A 147 3.15 -1.50 0.14
C ASN A 147 4.08 -0.82 1.16
N LEU A 148 3.47 0.08 1.96
CA LEU A 148 4.11 0.88 3.00
C LEU A 148 3.73 0.37 4.39
N SER A 149 4.72 0.06 5.24
CA SER A 149 4.52 -0.11 6.69
C SER A 149 5.17 1.05 7.43
N VAL A 150 4.52 1.52 8.50
CA VAL A 150 5.04 2.63 9.32
C VAL A 150 5.40 2.09 10.70
N ASP A 151 6.64 2.30 11.12
CA ASP A 151 7.07 1.99 12.48
C ASP A 151 6.35 2.93 13.47
N PRO A 152 5.59 2.41 14.44
CA PRO A 152 4.79 3.25 15.33
C PRO A 152 5.63 4.04 16.35
N HIS A 153 6.88 3.65 16.58
CA HIS A 153 7.77 4.29 17.56
C HIS A 153 8.63 5.39 16.93
N THR A 154 9.13 5.17 15.71
CA THR A 154 10.01 6.12 15.02
C THR A 154 9.29 6.93 13.94
N GLY A 155 8.19 6.43 13.39
CA GLY A 155 7.56 6.97 12.20
C GLY A 155 8.32 6.69 10.91
N ASP A 156 9.35 5.84 10.95
CA ASP A 156 10.07 5.41 9.75
C ASP A 156 9.15 4.58 8.86
N ILE A 157 9.28 4.76 7.56
CA ILE A 157 8.52 4.03 6.57
C ILE A 157 9.39 2.89 6.04
N TRP A 158 8.84 1.68 6.09
CA TRP A 158 9.41 0.47 5.50
C TRP A 158 8.59 0.12 4.27
N ILE A 159 9.26 -0.11 3.15
CA ILE A 159 8.59 -0.31 1.87
C ILE A 159 9.15 -1.52 1.14
N GLY A 160 8.25 -2.37 0.63
CA GLY A 160 8.60 -3.39 -0.34
C GLY A 160 8.63 -2.78 -1.74
N CYS A 161 9.63 -3.14 -2.53
CA CYS A 161 9.84 -2.54 -3.85
C CYS A 161 10.13 -3.58 -4.92
N HIS A 162 9.86 -3.19 -6.17
CA HIS A 162 10.18 -3.96 -7.38
C HIS A 162 11.20 -3.20 -8.22
N PRO A 163 12.49 -3.58 -8.19
CA PRO A 163 13.52 -2.89 -8.96
C PRO A 163 13.31 -2.89 -10.48
N ASN A 164 12.48 -3.80 -11.00
CA ASN A 164 12.17 -3.90 -12.42
C ASN A 164 10.74 -4.40 -12.62
N GLY A 165 9.83 -3.50 -13.01
CA GLY A 165 8.43 -3.83 -13.26
C GLY A 165 8.23 -4.86 -14.36
N MET A 166 9.06 -4.88 -15.42
CA MET A 166 8.91 -5.85 -16.51
C MET A 166 9.06 -7.28 -16.01
N LYS A 167 9.98 -7.55 -15.08
CA LYS A 167 10.15 -8.89 -14.50
C LYS A 167 9.02 -9.29 -13.55
N LEU A 168 8.29 -8.32 -13.01
CA LEU A 168 7.15 -8.57 -12.13
C LEU A 168 5.89 -8.90 -12.94
N PHE A 169 5.62 -8.12 -14.00
CA PHE A 169 4.39 -8.25 -14.78
C PHE A 169 4.47 -9.30 -15.89
N TYR A 170 5.67 -9.67 -16.33
CA TYR A 170 5.89 -10.72 -17.32
C TYR A 170 6.62 -11.90 -16.67
N GLU A 171 5.91 -13.01 -16.53
CA GLU A 171 6.47 -14.23 -15.96
C GLU A 171 7.48 -14.86 -16.94
N ASP A 172 8.75 -14.84 -16.54
CA ASP A 172 9.85 -15.52 -17.22
C ASP A 172 10.65 -16.31 -16.17
N PRO A 173 10.56 -17.65 -16.16
CA PRO A 173 11.27 -18.49 -15.20
C PRO A 173 12.80 -18.31 -15.22
N GLU A 174 13.37 -17.88 -16.34
CA GLU A 174 14.81 -17.61 -16.46
C GLU A 174 15.18 -16.19 -16.01
N ASN A 175 14.19 -15.33 -15.78
CA ASN A 175 14.35 -13.92 -15.47
C ASN A 175 13.35 -13.42 -14.43
N VAL A 176 13.38 -14.05 -13.26
CA VAL A 176 12.48 -13.79 -12.12
C VAL A 176 12.62 -12.38 -11.53
N PRO A 177 11.57 -11.84 -10.89
CA PRO A 177 11.63 -10.52 -10.25
C PRO A 177 12.54 -10.52 -9.02
N ALA A 178 13.27 -9.42 -8.87
CA ALA A 178 14.08 -9.14 -7.68
C ALA A 178 13.20 -8.75 -6.49
N SER A 179 13.82 -8.67 -5.31
CA SER A 179 13.24 -8.10 -4.10
C SER A 179 14.11 -6.95 -3.60
N GLU A 180 13.48 -5.91 -3.08
CA GLU A 180 14.13 -4.76 -2.46
C GLU A 180 13.28 -4.25 -1.30
N VAL A 181 13.94 -3.87 -0.20
CA VAL A 181 13.32 -3.18 0.93
C VAL A 181 14.06 -1.90 1.20
N LEU A 182 13.31 -0.79 1.24
CA LEU A 182 13.84 0.50 1.66
C LEU A 182 13.28 0.89 3.04
N ARG A 183 14.11 1.58 3.81
CA ARG A 183 13.73 2.32 5.02
C ARG A 183 13.89 3.80 4.74
N ILE A 184 12.82 4.55 4.92
CA ILE A 184 12.77 6.00 4.74
C ILE A 184 12.61 6.64 6.11
N GLN A 185 13.54 7.51 6.47
CA GLN A 185 13.55 8.20 7.75
C GLN A 185 13.37 9.69 7.56
N ASN A 186 12.62 10.32 8.47
CA ASN A 186 12.37 11.76 8.48
C ASN A 186 11.83 12.29 7.13
N ILE A 187 10.81 11.63 6.57
CA ILE A 187 10.30 11.91 5.21
C ILE A 187 9.94 13.38 4.95
N LEU A 188 9.60 14.13 6.01
CA LEU A 188 9.25 15.56 5.97
C LEU A 188 10.44 16.52 5.81
N LEU A 189 11.69 16.09 6.06
CA LEU A 189 12.88 16.92 5.80
C LEU A 189 13.04 17.14 4.29
N GLU A 190 13.75 18.18 3.87
CA GLU A 190 14.05 18.42 2.45
C GLU A 190 14.74 17.19 1.82
N GLU A 191 15.77 16.67 2.49
CA GLU A 191 16.50 15.46 2.13
C GLU A 191 16.28 14.36 3.18
N PRO A 192 15.32 13.45 2.97
CA PRO A 192 15.08 12.34 3.88
C PRO A 192 16.14 11.25 3.67
N ALA A 193 16.49 10.52 4.73
CA ALA A 193 17.43 9.42 4.62
C ALA A 193 16.70 8.19 4.05
N VAL A 194 17.17 7.68 2.91
CA VAL A 194 16.65 6.48 2.27
C VAL A 194 17.73 5.42 2.29
N THR A 195 17.48 4.30 2.98
CA THR A 195 18.43 3.20 3.12
C THR A 195 17.85 1.94 2.50
N ARG A 196 18.61 1.31 1.59
CA ARG A 196 18.31 -0.06 1.13
C ARG A 196 18.72 -1.06 2.20
N VAL A 197 17.74 -1.65 2.87
CA VAL A 197 17.97 -2.58 3.99
C VAL A 197 18.12 -4.02 3.51
N TYR A 198 17.41 -4.38 2.44
CA TYR A 198 17.52 -5.70 1.83
C TYR A 198 17.45 -5.56 0.30
N ALA A 199 18.21 -6.40 -0.40
CA ALA A 199 18.05 -6.62 -1.83
C ALA A 199 18.51 -8.04 -2.20
N ASP A 200 17.72 -8.69 -3.04
CA ASP A 200 18.01 -9.99 -3.63
C ASP A 200 17.55 -10.00 -5.08
N ASN A 201 18.26 -10.72 -5.94
CA ASN A 201 17.97 -10.76 -7.37
C ASN A 201 16.81 -11.71 -7.74
N GLY A 202 16.11 -12.28 -6.75
CA GLY A 202 15.08 -13.29 -6.94
C GLY A 202 15.53 -14.72 -6.62
N SER A 203 16.79 -14.92 -6.24
CA SER A 203 17.33 -16.24 -5.91
C SER A 203 16.77 -16.82 -4.60
N VAL A 204 16.41 -15.96 -3.65
CA VAL A 204 15.84 -16.32 -2.36
C VAL A 204 14.38 -15.88 -2.28
N LEU A 205 14.10 -14.63 -2.67
CA LEU A 205 12.80 -14.01 -2.54
C LEU A 205 12.48 -13.20 -3.81
N GLN A 206 11.31 -13.41 -4.39
CA GLN A 206 10.92 -12.85 -5.70
C GLN A 206 9.75 -11.89 -5.52
N GLY A 207 9.88 -10.64 -6.00
CA GLY A 207 8.80 -9.65 -6.03
C GLY A 207 8.31 -9.23 -4.64
N SER A 208 9.21 -8.73 -3.79
CA SER A 208 8.85 -8.21 -2.47
C SER A 208 7.85 -7.07 -2.57
N SER A 209 6.72 -7.20 -1.86
CA SER A 209 5.62 -6.25 -1.90
C SER A 209 5.45 -5.45 -0.63
N VAL A 210 5.92 -5.97 0.51
CA VAL A 210 5.76 -5.33 1.82
C VAL A 210 6.94 -5.72 2.72
N ALA A 211 7.33 -4.82 3.62
CA ALA A 211 8.27 -5.12 4.68
C ALA A 211 7.88 -4.40 5.97
N SER A 212 8.00 -5.08 7.11
CA SER A 212 7.73 -4.51 8.42
C SER A 212 8.76 -4.95 9.44
N ALA A 213 9.22 -4.02 10.27
CA ALA A 213 10.22 -4.24 11.30
C ALA A 213 9.58 -4.31 12.69
N TYR A 214 10.04 -5.24 13.51
CA TYR A 214 9.59 -5.39 14.90
C TYR A 214 10.73 -5.95 15.76
N GLU A 215 11.12 -5.24 16.82
CA GLU A 215 12.14 -5.69 17.80
C GLU A 215 13.43 -6.25 17.18
N GLY A 216 14.01 -5.53 16.21
CA GLY A 216 15.25 -5.93 15.53
C GLY A 216 15.06 -7.07 14.51
N LYS A 217 13.82 -7.38 14.17
CA LYS A 217 13.47 -8.37 13.14
C LYS A 217 12.81 -7.68 11.96
N LEU A 218 12.96 -8.26 10.78
CA LEU A 218 12.32 -7.81 9.54
C LEU A 218 11.53 -8.96 8.94
N LEU A 219 10.24 -8.72 8.65
CA LEU A 219 9.39 -9.63 7.88
C LEU A 219 9.11 -9.01 6.51
N ILE A 220 9.40 -9.75 5.44
CA ILE A 220 9.23 -9.33 4.05
C ILE A 220 8.21 -10.25 3.38
N GLY A 221 7.14 -9.69 2.84
CA GLY A 221 6.14 -10.38 2.04
C GLY A 221 6.39 -10.18 0.54
N THR A 222 5.81 -11.05 -0.28
CA THR A 222 5.87 -10.96 -1.75
C THR A 222 4.46 -11.01 -2.33
N VAL A 223 4.31 -10.53 -3.57
CA VAL A 223 3.01 -10.57 -4.29
C VAL A 223 2.49 -12.00 -4.44
N PHE A 224 3.37 -12.95 -4.79
CA PHE A 224 2.94 -14.31 -5.17
C PHE A 224 3.88 -15.45 -4.75
N HIS A 225 5.04 -15.17 -4.15
CA HIS A 225 6.06 -16.19 -3.88
C HIS A 225 6.05 -16.67 -2.42
N ARG A 226 7.00 -16.23 -1.60
CA ARG A 226 7.20 -16.64 -0.21
C ARG A 226 7.24 -15.41 0.70
N ALA A 227 7.44 -15.63 2.00
CA ALA A 227 7.86 -14.59 2.92
C ALA A 227 9.29 -14.88 3.40
N LEU A 228 10.01 -13.83 3.80
CA LEU A 228 11.34 -13.93 4.39
C LEU A 228 11.33 -13.25 5.76
N TYR A 229 11.97 -13.89 6.74
CA TYR A 229 12.16 -13.36 8.08
C TYR A 229 13.65 -13.25 8.38
N CYS A 230 14.09 -12.05 8.77
CA CYS A 230 15.50 -11.70 8.96
C CYS A 230 15.76 -11.02 10.32
N GLU A 231 17.01 -11.10 10.77
CA GLU A 231 17.57 -10.22 11.80
C GLU A 231 18.05 -8.91 11.15
N LEU A 232 17.84 -7.77 11.81
CA LEU A 232 18.29 -6.43 11.38
C LEU A 232 19.67 -6.06 11.92
#